data_AF-A0AAN7L3Q6-F1
#
_entry.id   AF-A0AAN7L3Q6-F1
#
_cell.length_a   1.000
_cell.length_b   1.000
_cell.length_c   1.000
_cell.angle_alpha   90.00
_cell.angle_beta   90.00
_cell.angle_gamma   90.00
#
_symmetry.space_group_name_H-M   'P 1'
#
loop_
_entity.id
_entity.type
_entity.pdbx_description
1 polymer ?
#
loop_
_entity_poly.entity_id
_entity_poly.type
_entity_poly.pdbx_seq_one_letter_code
_entity_poly.pdbx_strand_id
1 'polypeptide(L)'
;MLLLEVDRVLKPGGYFVLTSPSVKSEGSSGNKQRIVFTPLEKITQEICWSLLAQQDETFVWQKTSDAHCYSTRKQASIPVCKGNDVLSYYQPLVSCISGSSSSRWSPIQNETSSFSLSPAELQVHGKYCFTETGSLQFPYRI
;
A
#
# COMPACT_ATOMS: atom_id res chain seq x y z
N MET A 1 5.07 13.87 5.40
CA MET A 1 6.06 13.02 6.10
C MET A 1 5.57 11.58 6.34
N LEU A 2 4.31 11.33 6.73
CA LEU A 2 3.83 9.97 7.04
C LEU A 2 3.96 8.96 5.88
N LEU A 3 3.69 9.34 4.63
CA LEU A 3 3.72 8.41 3.50
C LEU A 3 5.10 7.81 3.20
N LEU A 4 6.19 8.54 3.43
CA LEU A 4 7.55 8.02 3.21
C LEU A 4 7.91 6.94 4.22
N GLU A 5 7.42 7.08 5.45
CA GLU A 5 7.62 6.08 6.49
C GLU A 5 6.87 4.78 6.17
N VAL A 6 5.66 4.91 5.64
CA VAL A 6 4.89 3.76 5.16
C VAL A 6 5.56 3.13 3.93
N ASP A 7 6.06 3.92 2.97
CA ASP A 7 6.71 3.40 1.76
C ASP A 7 7.91 2.50 2.05
N ARG A 8 8.68 2.86 3.08
CA ARG A 8 9.81 2.06 3.57
C ARG A 8 9.41 0.67 4.06
N VAL A 9 8.22 0.53 4.63
CA VAL A 9 7.68 -0.74 5.16
C VAL A 9 6.95 -1.53 4.07
N LEU A 10 6.27 -0.84 3.17
CA LEU A 10 5.41 -1.45 2.17
C LEU A 10 6.22 -2.10 1.03
N LYS A 11 6.03 -3.42 0.85
CA LYS A 11 6.56 -4.18 -0.30
C LYS A 11 5.84 -3.77 -1.61
N PRO A 12 6.49 -3.94 -2.78
CA PRO A 12 5.84 -3.70 -4.08
C PRO A 12 4.58 -4.56 -4.26
N GLY A 13 3.49 -3.95 -4.73
CA GLY A 13 2.16 -4.57 -4.83
C GLY A 13 1.35 -4.55 -3.52
N GLY A 14 1.92 -4.10 -2.42
CA GLY A 14 1.25 -3.98 -1.13
C GLY A 14 0.24 -2.83 -1.07
N TYR A 15 -0.67 -2.91 -0.10
CA TYR A 15 -1.78 -1.98 0.09
C TYR A 15 -1.59 -1.14 1.35
N PHE A 16 -1.97 0.14 1.27
CA PHE A 16 -2.07 1.03 2.42
C PHE A 16 -3.52 1.51 2.54
N VAL A 17 -4.12 1.29 3.71
CA VAL A 17 -5.48 1.70 4.03
C VAL A 17 -5.43 2.81 5.07
N LEU A 18 -6.00 3.96 4.75
CA LEU A 18 -6.15 5.06 5.69
C LEU A 18 -7.62 5.36 5.88
N THR A 19 -8.09 5.26 7.11
CA THR A 19 -9.40 5.76 7.53
C THR A 19 -9.16 6.93 8.47
N SER A 20 -9.54 8.13 8.06
CA SER A 20 -9.40 9.32 8.89
C SER A 20 -10.75 10.02 9.01
N PRO A 21 -11.44 9.90 10.16
CA PRO A 21 -12.68 10.61 10.35
C PRO A 21 -12.41 12.11 10.35
N SER A 22 -12.89 12.81 9.33
CA SER A 22 -12.85 14.27 9.36
C SER A 22 -13.89 14.71 10.35
N VAL A 23 -13.48 15.54 11.32
CA VAL A 23 -14.42 16.16 12.25
C VAL A 23 -15.48 16.86 11.41
N LYS A 24 -16.69 16.29 11.39
CA LYS A 24 -17.85 16.84 10.69
C LYS A 24 -18.18 18.17 11.34
N SER A 25 -17.55 19.24 10.87
CA SER A 25 -18.08 20.57 11.04
C SER A 25 -19.39 20.58 10.26
N GLU A 26 -20.50 20.54 11.00
CA GLU A 26 -21.86 20.61 10.48
C GLU A 26 -21.92 21.65 9.34
N GLY A 27 -22.19 21.19 8.11
CA GLY A 27 -22.42 22.07 6.96
C GLY A 27 -21.38 22.10 5.83
N SER A 28 -20.23 21.40 5.90
CA SER A 28 -19.29 21.36 4.76
C SER A 28 -18.55 20.03 4.61
N SER A 29 -19.30 18.96 4.33
CA SER A 29 -18.79 17.58 4.35
C SER A 29 -18.00 17.16 3.11
N GLY A 30 -18.12 17.85 1.97
CA GLY A 30 -17.47 17.45 0.71
C GLY A 30 -16.18 18.20 0.37
N ASN A 31 -16.14 19.51 0.62
CA ASN A 31 -15.06 20.37 0.12
C ASN A 31 -13.79 20.30 0.98
N LYS A 32 -13.91 20.23 2.32
CA LYS A 32 -12.74 20.12 3.21
C LYS A 32 -12.00 18.79 3.03
N GLN A 33 -12.74 17.68 2.86
CA GLN A 33 -12.16 16.36 2.60
C GLN A 33 -11.32 16.38 1.32
N ARG A 34 -11.87 16.95 0.23
CA ARG A 34 -11.14 17.09 -1.05
C ARG A 34 -9.89 17.96 -0.90
N ILE A 35 -9.95 19.07 -0.18
CA ILE A 35 -8.80 19.98 -0.02
C ILE A 35 -7.62 19.27 0.69
N VAL A 36 -7.86 18.49 1.74
CA VAL A 36 -6.80 17.73 2.45
C VAL A 36 -6.32 16.51 1.67
N PHE A 37 -7.18 15.94 0.84
CA PHE A 37 -6.83 14.79 0.01
C PHE A 37 -5.95 15.16 -1.19
N THR A 38 -6.15 16.34 -1.79
CA THR A 38 -5.38 16.73 -2.98
C THR A 38 -3.85 16.76 -2.80
N PRO A 39 -3.26 17.19 -1.66
CA PRO A 39 -1.83 17.03 -1.41
C PRO A 39 -1.39 15.58 -1.25
N LEU A 40 -2.22 14.75 -0.61
CA LEU A 40 -1.92 13.34 -0.37
C LEU A 40 -1.89 12.56 -1.69
N GLU A 41 -2.88 12.79 -2.56
CA GLU A 41 -2.94 12.21 -3.91
C GLU A 41 -1.69 12.56 -4.72
N LYS A 42 -1.29 13.84 -4.73
CA LYS A 42 -0.09 14.29 -5.45
C LYS A 42 1.15 13.55 -4.97
N ILE A 43 1.35 13.46 -3.64
CA ILE A 43 2.50 12.74 -3.08
C ILE A 43 2.43 11.26 -3.47
N THR A 44 1.26 10.60 -3.33
CA THR A 44 1.11 9.18 -3.68
C THR A 44 1.46 8.91 -5.14
N GLN A 45 1.03 9.77 -6.07
CA GLN A 45 1.39 9.66 -7.49
C GLN A 45 2.89 9.86 -7.71
N GLU A 46 3.51 10.83 -7.03
CA GLU A 46 4.96 11.07 -7.11
C GLU A 46 5.80 9.91 -6.56
N ILE A 47 5.27 9.10 -5.65
CA ILE A 47 5.96 7.92 -5.11
C ILE A 47 5.50 6.61 -5.76
N CYS A 48 4.82 6.67 -6.90
CA CYS A 48 4.37 5.50 -7.66
C CYS A 48 3.32 4.65 -6.93
N TRP A 49 2.41 5.29 -6.21
CA TRP A 49 1.24 4.65 -5.63
C TRP A 49 -0.02 5.02 -6.42
N SER A 50 -0.92 4.07 -6.58
CA SER A 50 -2.22 4.25 -7.22
C SER A 50 -3.34 4.17 -6.19
N LEU A 51 -4.34 5.05 -6.28
CA LEU A 51 -5.57 4.91 -5.53
C LEU A 51 -6.42 3.81 -6.18
N LEU A 52 -6.79 2.79 -5.41
CA LEU A 52 -7.59 1.68 -5.91
C LEU A 52 -9.06 1.78 -5.53
N ALA A 53 -9.33 2.23 -4.31
CA ALA A 53 -10.68 2.38 -3.81
C ALA A 53 -10.77 3.53 -2.82
N GLN A 54 -11.94 4.16 -2.82
CA GLN A 54 -12.32 5.15 -1.85
C GLN A 54 -13.76 4.84 -1.41
N GLN A 55 -13.97 4.77 -0.10
CA GLN A 55 -15.30 4.63 0.49
C GLN A 55 -15.38 5.52 1.74
N ASP A 56 -16.33 6.44 1.73
CA ASP A 56 -16.51 7.45 2.78
C ASP A 56 -15.19 8.18 3.10
N GLU A 57 -14.67 7.97 4.31
CA GLU A 57 -13.43 8.55 4.83
C GLU A 57 -12.25 7.55 4.81
N THR A 58 -12.41 6.46 4.05
CA THR A 58 -11.42 5.38 3.88
C THR A 58 -10.87 5.38 2.46
N PHE A 59 -9.54 5.28 2.36
CA PHE A 59 -8.79 5.28 1.11
C PHE A 59 -7.86 4.09 1.07
N VAL A 60 -7.81 3.43 -0.08
CA VAL A 60 -6.96 2.27 -0.32
C VAL A 60 -6.01 2.60 -1.46
N TRP A 61 -4.72 2.71 -1.15
CA TRP A 61 -3.67 2.84 -2.15
C TRP A 61 -2.91 1.53 -2.32
N GLN A 62 -2.35 1.35 -3.50
CA GLN A 62 -1.42 0.28 -3.80
C GLN A 62 -0.08 0.87 -4.23
N LYS A 63 1.00 0.38 -3.61
CA LYS A 63 2.36 0.64 -4.08
C LYS A 63 2.58 -0.16 -5.36
N THR A 64 3.02 0.50 -6.43
CA THR A 64 3.21 -0.19 -7.71
C THR A 64 4.17 -1.37 -7.58
N SER A 65 3.88 -2.45 -8.31
CA SER A 65 4.83 -3.51 -8.59
C SER A 65 5.64 -3.24 -9.86
N ASP A 66 5.20 -2.27 -10.67
CA ASP A 66 5.87 -1.89 -11.91
C ASP A 66 7.05 -0.95 -11.65
N ALA A 67 8.25 -1.48 -11.86
CA ALA A 67 9.50 -0.75 -11.76
C ALA A 67 9.58 0.43 -12.75
N HIS A 68 8.89 0.36 -13.89
CA HIS A 68 8.94 1.39 -14.91
C HIS A 68 8.40 2.74 -14.42
N CYS A 69 7.44 2.73 -13.48
CA CYS A 69 6.95 3.95 -12.86
C CYS A 69 8.10 4.78 -12.24
N TYR A 70 9.11 4.14 -11.66
CA TYR A 70 10.20 4.86 -10.99
C TYR A 70 11.07 5.63 -12.00
N SER A 71 11.19 5.14 -13.23
CA SER A 71 11.99 5.74 -14.30
C SER A 71 11.24 6.81 -15.09
N THR A 72 9.91 6.73 -15.18
CA THR A 72 9.08 7.65 -15.98
C THR A 72 8.64 8.90 -15.22
N ARG A 73 8.92 8.98 -13.92
CA ARG A 73 8.60 10.13 -13.10
C ARG A 73 9.28 11.40 -13.61
N LYS A 74 8.49 12.28 -14.20
CA LYS A 74 8.91 13.63 -14.58
C LYS A 74 9.10 14.44 -13.30
N GLN A 75 10.35 14.76 -12.99
CA GLN A 75 10.71 15.76 -11.97
C GLN A 75 10.05 15.48 -10.60
N ALA A 76 10.24 14.25 -10.08
CA ALA A 76 9.73 13.89 -8.76
C ALA A 76 10.37 14.77 -7.68
N SER A 77 9.54 15.37 -6.80
CA SER A 77 10.04 16.12 -5.66
C SER A 77 10.76 15.21 -4.64
N ILE A 78 10.43 13.92 -4.66
CA ILE A 78 10.99 12.89 -3.79
C ILE A 78 11.96 11.99 -4.60
N PRO A 79 13.26 12.00 -4.29
CA PRO A 79 14.24 11.16 -4.98
C PRO A 79 14.13 9.69 -4.62
N VAL A 80 14.70 8.83 -5.48
CA VAL A 80 14.95 7.41 -5.16
C VAL A 80 16.24 7.29 -4.37
N CYS A 81 16.23 6.51 -3.28
CA CYS A 81 17.41 6.27 -2.47
C CYS A 81 18.51 5.56 -3.28
N LYS A 82 19.76 6.05 -3.20
CA LYS A 82 20.94 5.40 -3.78
C LYS A 82 21.67 4.66 -2.65
N GLY A 83 21.56 3.34 -2.57
CA GLY A 83 22.29 2.57 -1.55
C GLY A 83 21.64 1.24 -1.19
N ASN A 84 22.28 0.52 -0.27
CA ASN A 84 21.84 -0.80 0.19
C ASN A 84 20.77 -0.64 1.29
N ASP A 85 19.52 -1.02 1.00
CA ASP A 85 18.33 -0.83 1.86
C ASP A 85 18.26 -1.77 3.09
N VAL A 86 19.40 -2.31 3.52
CA VAL A 86 19.45 -3.53 4.35
C VAL A 86 19.01 -3.31 5.80
N LEU A 87 18.92 -2.07 6.30
CA LEU A 87 18.65 -1.82 7.73
C LEU A 87 17.54 -0.79 7.97
N SER A 88 16.42 -1.00 7.30
CA SER A 88 15.27 -0.09 7.25
C SER A 88 14.55 0.23 8.57
N TYR A 89 14.55 -0.68 9.57
CA TYR A 89 13.72 -0.48 10.77
C TYR A 89 14.36 0.39 11.84
N TYR A 90 15.70 0.38 11.94
CA TYR A 90 16.45 1.11 12.97
C TYR A 90 17.21 2.33 12.43
N GLN A 91 16.98 2.68 11.16
CA GLN A 91 17.60 3.84 10.55
C GLN A 91 16.69 5.08 10.62
N PRO A 92 17.28 6.28 10.78
CA PRO A 92 16.55 7.53 10.66
C PRO A 92 15.79 7.61 9.34
N LEU A 93 14.65 8.30 9.37
CA LEU A 93 13.88 8.58 8.16
C LEU A 93 14.73 9.41 7.20
N VAL A 94 14.79 8.94 5.96
CA VAL A 94 15.43 9.64 4.85
C VAL A 94 14.37 10.20 3.92
N SER A 95 14.63 11.36 3.32
CA SER A 95 13.72 12.03 2.38
C SER A 95 13.84 11.42 0.97
N CYS A 96 13.76 10.10 0.86
CA CYS A 96 13.80 9.36 -0.40
C CYS A 96 12.97 8.07 -0.28
N ILE A 97 12.58 7.49 -1.42
CA ILE A 97 11.86 6.21 -1.47
C ILE A 97 12.73 5.08 -1.97
N SER A 98 12.43 3.86 -1.53
CA SER A 98 13.10 2.66 -2.04
C SER A 98 12.68 2.42 -3.49
N GLY A 99 13.66 2.39 -4.39
CA GLY A 99 13.43 2.11 -5.81
C GLY A 99 13.51 0.63 -6.15
N SER A 100 13.31 0.32 -7.42
CA SER A 100 13.41 -1.04 -7.97
C SER A 100 14.81 -1.65 -7.92
N SER A 101 15.85 -0.83 -7.71
CA SER A 101 17.23 -1.31 -7.49
C SER A 101 17.45 -1.91 -6.10
N SER A 102 16.45 -1.84 -5.21
CA SER A 102 16.50 -2.41 -3.88
C SER A 102 16.46 -3.94 -3.92
N SER A 103 17.29 -4.62 -3.13
CA SER A 103 17.15 -6.06 -2.90
C SER A 103 15.83 -6.44 -2.22
N ARG A 104 15.16 -5.48 -1.58
CA ARG A 104 13.80 -5.63 -1.02
C ARG A 104 12.70 -5.53 -2.08
N TRP A 105 13.01 -5.09 -3.30
CA TRP A 105 12.04 -4.96 -4.37
C TRP A 105 11.64 -6.34 -4.92
N SER A 106 10.88 -7.07 -4.12
CA SER A 106 10.29 -8.36 -4.46
C SER A 106 8.78 -8.21 -4.41
N PRO A 107 8.09 -8.21 -5.56
CA PRO A 107 6.64 -8.14 -5.61
C PRO A 107 6.00 -9.27 -4.80
N ILE A 108 4.94 -8.96 -4.06
CA ILE A 108 4.22 -9.94 -3.23
C ILE A 108 3.76 -11.15 -4.07
N GLN A 109 3.47 -10.96 -5.35
CA GLN A 109 3.04 -12.02 -6.28
C GLN A 109 4.18 -12.93 -6.75
N ASN A 110 5.44 -12.48 -6.65
CA ASN A 110 6.63 -13.25 -7.04
C ASN A 110 7.27 -13.98 -5.86
N GLU A 111 6.72 -13.84 -4.64
CA GLU A 111 6.94 -14.88 -3.64
C GLU A 111 6.17 -16.11 -4.12
N THR A 112 6.84 -16.91 -4.95
CA THR A 112 6.55 -18.34 -5.11
C THR A 112 6.16 -18.83 -3.74
N SER A 113 4.92 -19.29 -3.63
CA SER A 113 4.29 -19.90 -2.47
C SER A 113 5.29 -20.66 -1.59
N SER A 114 6.02 -19.95 -0.73
CA SER A 114 6.79 -20.57 0.35
C SER A 114 5.80 -21.06 1.41
N PHE A 115 4.59 -20.50 1.38
CA PHE A 115 3.37 -21.05 1.94
C PHE A 115 2.74 -22.06 0.98
N SER A 116 3.48 -23.10 0.57
CA SER A 116 2.85 -24.39 0.27
C SER A 116 2.42 -24.99 1.61
N LEU A 117 1.48 -24.32 2.28
CA LEU A 117 0.95 -24.81 3.53
C LEU A 117 0.19 -26.08 3.19
N SER A 118 0.60 -27.18 3.80
CA SER A 118 -0.15 -28.42 3.69
C SER A 118 -1.58 -28.18 4.19
N PRO A 119 -2.56 -28.96 3.72
CA PRO A 119 -3.94 -28.90 4.24
C PRO A 119 -4.03 -28.99 5.77
N ALA A 120 -3.04 -29.61 6.43
CA ALA A 120 -2.96 -29.71 7.88
C ALA A 120 -2.54 -28.39 8.57
N GLU A 121 -1.69 -27.57 7.94
CA GLU A 121 -1.27 -26.28 8.50
C GLU A 121 -2.38 -25.22 8.41
N LEU A 122 -3.20 -25.30 7.35
CA LEU A 122 -4.37 -24.43 7.15
C LEU A 122 -5.50 -24.73 8.15
N GLN A 123 -5.61 -25.96 8.65
CA GLN A 123 -6.64 -26.33 9.62
C GLN A 123 -6.45 -25.66 11.00
N VAL A 124 -5.23 -25.25 11.35
CA VAL A 124 -4.93 -24.75 12.69
C VAL A 124 -5.39 -23.29 12.89
N HIS A 125 -5.68 -22.52 11.82
CA HIS A 125 -5.92 -21.07 11.94
C HIS A 125 -7.18 -20.49 11.25
N GLY A 126 -8.13 -21.32 10.81
CA GLY A 126 -9.48 -20.85 10.45
C GLY A 126 -10.02 -21.40 9.13
N LYS A 127 -11.22 -21.98 9.18
CA LYS A 127 -11.91 -22.56 8.02
C LYS A 127 -12.39 -21.47 7.05
N TYR A 128 -11.72 -21.32 5.91
CA TYR A 128 -12.30 -20.67 4.73
C TYR A 128 -12.45 -21.73 3.62
N CYS A 129 -13.66 -21.88 3.08
CA CYS A 129 -13.94 -22.77 1.97
C CYS A 129 -14.02 -21.95 0.69
N PHE A 130 -13.06 -22.11 -0.22
CA PHE A 130 -13.19 -21.64 -1.60
C PHE A 130 -14.06 -22.65 -2.36
N THR A 131 -15.15 -22.19 -2.97
CA THR A 131 -15.86 -22.97 -4.00
C THR A 131 -15.48 -22.46 -5.39
N GLU A 132 -15.49 -23.35 -6.39
CA GLU A 132 -14.93 -23.19 -7.75
C GLU A 132 -15.46 -22.00 -8.59
N THR A 133 -16.31 -21.15 -8.05
CA THR A 133 -16.86 -19.95 -8.71
C THR A 133 -16.24 -18.64 -8.23
N GLY A 134 -15.13 -18.68 -7.47
CA GLY A 134 -14.32 -17.49 -7.17
C GLY A 134 -15.02 -16.40 -6.34
N SER A 135 -16.08 -16.75 -5.61
CA SER A 135 -16.83 -15.83 -4.75
C SER A 135 -16.51 -16.09 -3.28
N LEU A 136 -16.11 -15.06 -2.53
CA LEU A 136 -15.91 -15.15 -1.07
C LEU A 136 -17.27 -15.14 -0.36
N GLN A 137 -17.64 -16.26 0.26
CA GLN A 137 -18.83 -16.35 1.10
C GLN A 137 -18.42 -16.39 2.59
N PHE A 138 -18.83 -15.39 3.36
CA PHE A 138 -18.64 -15.39 4.82
C PHE A 138 -19.72 -16.24 5.51
N PRO A 139 -19.38 -17.10 6.49
CA PRO A 139 -20.34 -18.01 7.12
C PRO A 139 -21.19 -17.38 8.24
N TYR A 140 -21.21 -16.04 8.39
CA TYR A 140 -22.08 -15.39 9.36
C TYR A 140 -22.92 -14.32 8.69
N ARG A 141 -24.23 -14.52 8.74
CA ARG A 141 -25.27 -13.56 8.39
C ARG A 141 -25.39 -12.58 9.57
N ILE A 142 -25.20 -11.29 9.35
CA ILE A 142 -25.70 -10.25 10.28
C ILE A 142 -27.19 -10.10 10.03
#